data_AF-A0A829D6K1-F1
#
_entry.id   AF-A0A829D6K1-F1
#
_cell.length_a   1.000
_cell.length_b   1.000
_cell.length_c   1.000
_cell.angle_alpha   90.00
_cell.angle_beta   90.00
_cell.angle_gamma   90.00
#
_symmetry.space_group_name_H-M   'P 1'
#
loop_
_entity.id
_entity.type
_entity.pdbx_description
1 polymer ?
#
loop_
_entity_poly.entity_id
_entity_poly.type
_entity_poly.pdbx_seq_one_letter_code
_entity_poly.pdbx_strand_id
1 'polypeptide(L)'
;MVRVLVNLKEEFLLSIEMEEYKNLFSDSIRNELKFFTEYRTAYQEIYTFRNILSVLQWDSEITLPEEGRAERGLQIGLLSGLIHSKYTGENFYKLAAKAREENEQKILPGQEQRKIEFERLFQDLNRSRLLSQELVEEFSITTSKAHSIWAKARKENRFEDFAPILSKIIELSKKQAECYGYQTEPYDALLENYEPGERAANLEKLFLI
;
A
#
# COMPACT_ATOMS: atom_id res chain seq x y z
N MET A 1 25.38 -30.84 2.97
CA MET A 1 26.24 -30.00 2.09
C MET A 1 25.46 -29.13 1.09
N VAL A 2 24.14 -29.28 0.94
CA VAL A 2 23.31 -28.44 0.04
C VAL A 2 22.69 -27.21 0.73
N ARG A 3 22.61 -27.20 2.08
CA ARG A 3 22.00 -26.11 2.87
C ARG A 3 22.89 -24.86 3.02
N VAL A 4 24.18 -24.97 2.73
CA VAL A 4 25.15 -23.84 2.83
C VAL A 4 25.19 -23.02 1.53
N LEU A 5 24.95 -23.65 0.37
CA LEU A 5 24.98 -22.97 -0.93
C LEU A 5 23.72 -22.15 -1.24
N VAL A 6 22.58 -22.47 -0.62
CA VAL A 6 21.33 -21.69 -0.75
C VAL A 6 21.43 -20.38 0.05
N ASN A 7 21.93 -20.43 1.29
CA ASN A 7 22.18 -19.21 2.09
C ASN A 7 23.21 -18.28 1.45
N LEU A 8 24.27 -18.82 0.83
CA LEU A 8 25.28 -18.00 0.16
C LEU A 8 24.73 -17.26 -1.08
N LYS A 9 23.74 -17.84 -1.80
CA LYS A 9 23.07 -17.15 -2.91
C LYS A 9 22.10 -16.07 -2.43
N GLU A 10 21.35 -16.32 -1.35
CA GLU A 10 20.46 -15.31 -0.77
C GLU A 10 21.24 -14.16 -0.12
N GLU A 11 22.30 -14.44 0.64
CA GLU A 11 23.19 -13.39 1.19
C GLU A 11 23.94 -12.62 0.07
N PHE A 12 24.30 -13.29 -1.02
CA PHE A 12 24.89 -12.65 -2.20
C PHE A 12 23.88 -11.77 -2.95
N LEU A 13 22.63 -12.22 -3.10
CA LEU A 13 21.57 -11.42 -3.73
C LEU A 13 21.16 -10.24 -2.83
N LEU A 14 21.01 -10.44 -1.52
CA LEU A 14 20.77 -9.39 -0.54
C LEU A 14 21.92 -8.38 -0.49
N SER A 15 23.18 -8.82 -0.58
CA SER A 15 24.31 -7.89 -0.61
C SER A 15 24.38 -7.11 -1.92
N ILE A 16 24.02 -7.70 -3.07
CA ILE A 16 23.88 -6.99 -4.35
C ILE A 16 22.73 -5.97 -4.29
N GLU A 17 21.55 -6.37 -3.81
CA GLU A 17 20.40 -5.46 -3.66
C GLU A 17 20.70 -4.30 -2.70
N MET A 18 21.39 -4.58 -1.60
CA MET A 18 21.80 -3.55 -0.63
C MET A 18 22.89 -2.61 -1.17
N GLU A 19 23.79 -3.10 -2.01
CA GLU A 19 24.81 -2.26 -2.65
C GLU A 19 24.20 -1.38 -3.76
N GLU A 20 23.26 -1.92 -4.55
CA GLU A 20 22.42 -1.13 -5.47
C GLU A 20 21.61 -0.06 -4.72
N TYR A 21 21.06 -0.42 -3.55
CA TYR A 21 20.30 0.51 -2.70
C TYR A 21 21.16 1.62 -2.10
N LYS A 22 22.41 1.34 -1.71
CA LYS A 22 23.36 2.39 -1.29
C LYS A 22 23.70 3.33 -2.44
N ASN A 23 23.84 2.80 -3.65
CA ASN A 23 24.15 3.59 -4.84
C ASN A 23 22.99 4.48 -5.28
N LEU A 24 21.74 4.11 -4.96
CA LEU A 24 20.55 4.94 -5.17
C LEU A 24 20.52 6.22 -4.32
N PHE A 25 21.14 6.20 -3.13
CA PHE A 25 20.99 7.24 -2.11
C PHE A 25 22.30 7.74 -1.51
N SER A 26 23.41 7.58 -2.23
CA SER A 26 24.70 8.11 -1.76
C SER A 26 24.65 9.63 -1.57
N ASP A 27 25.51 10.18 -0.72
CA ASP A 27 25.56 11.63 -0.49
C ASP A 27 25.82 12.40 -1.79
N SER A 28 26.58 11.81 -2.72
CA SER A 28 26.76 12.37 -4.07
C SER A 28 25.45 12.44 -4.85
N ILE A 29 24.63 11.38 -4.84
CA ILE A 29 23.32 11.41 -5.51
C ILE A 29 22.39 12.43 -4.85
N ARG A 30 22.39 12.54 -3.51
CA ARG A 30 21.53 13.50 -2.79
C ARG A 30 21.84 14.94 -3.16
N ASN A 31 23.12 15.25 -3.34
CA ASN A 31 23.57 16.58 -3.74
C ASN A 31 23.28 16.88 -5.22
N GLU A 32 23.36 15.86 -6.08
CA GLU A 32 23.13 16.01 -7.52
C GLU A 32 21.65 15.99 -7.91
N LEU A 33 20.81 15.25 -7.20
CA LEU A 33 19.39 15.11 -7.48
C LEU A 33 18.57 15.76 -6.36
N LYS A 34 18.37 17.07 -6.48
CA LYS A 34 17.67 17.87 -5.47
C LYS A 34 16.22 17.45 -5.34
N PHE A 35 15.49 17.38 -6.46
CA PHE A 35 14.06 17.02 -6.44
C PHE A 35 13.86 15.58 -6.02
N PHE A 36 14.75 14.67 -6.42
CA PHE A 36 14.74 13.30 -5.92
C PHE A 36 14.88 13.24 -4.40
N THR A 37 15.81 13.99 -3.82
CA THR A 37 16.03 14.05 -2.37
C THR A 37 14.80 14.59 -1.63
N GLU A 38 14.20 15.66 -2.14
CA GLU A 38 12.97 16.24 -1.60
C GLU A 38 11.79 15.24 -1.69
N TYR A 39 11.60 14.59 -2.84
CA TYR A 39 10.60 13.54 -3.06
C TYR A 39 10.75 12.41 -2.05
N ARG A 40 11.96 11.90 -1.86
CA ARG A 40 12.24 10.78 -0.95
C ARG A 40 12.04 11.16 0.51
N THR A 41 12.35 12.40 0.88
CA THR A 41 12.04 12.93 2.21
C THR A 41 10.52 12.95 2.45
N ALA A 42 9.75 13.47 1.49
CA ALA A 42 8.29 13.49 1.57
C ALA A 42 7.69 12.07 1.59
N TYR A 43 8.23 11.15 0.78
CA TYR A 43 7.80 9.75 0.74
C TYR A 43 8.12 9.02 2.04
N GLN A 44 9.29 9.27 2.62
CA GLN A 44 9.69 8.70 3.92
C GLN A 44 8.75 9.15 5.05
N GLU A 45 8.31 10.41 5.03
CA GLU A 45 7.31 10.93 5.98
C GLU A 45 5.97 10.17 5.85
N ILE A 46 5.48 10.00 4.62
CA ILE A 46 4.26 9.22 4.33
C ILE A 46 4.42 7.78 4.80
N TYR A 47 5.57 7.15 4.51
CA TYR A 47 5.87 5.79 4.92
C TYR A 47 5.95 5.65 6.45
N THR A 48 6.50 6.65 7.13
CA THR A 48 6.54 6.70 8.60
C THR A 48 5.12 6.74 9.18
N PHE A 49 4.21 7.53 8.60
CA PHE A 49 2.81 7.50 9.02
C PHE A 49 2.15 6.13 8.75
N ARG A 50 2.45 5.47 7.64
CA ARG A 50 1.97 4.10 7.36
C ARG A 50 2.48 3.09 8.39
N ASN A 51 3.73 3.22 8.84
CA ASN A 51 4.27 2.38 9.91
C ASN A 51 3.54 2.60 11.24
N ILE A 52 3.27 3.87 11.60
CA ILE A 52 2.47 4.20 12.79
C ILE A 52 1.07 3.59 12.69
N LEU A 53 0.42 3.73 11.53
CA LEU A 53 -0.89 3.13 11.27
C LEU A 53 -0.86 1.60 11.47
N SER A 54 0.20 0.94 10.99
CA SER A 54 0.38 -0.51 11.13
C SER A 54 0.47 -0.93 12.60
N VAL A 55 1.16 -0.16 13.44
CA VAL A 55 1.23 -0.42 14.89
C VAL A 55 -0.15 -0.25 15.54
N LEU A 56 -0.91 0.78 15.16
CA LEU A 56 -2.27 1.00 15.69
C LEU A 56 -3.22 -0.14 15.32
N GLN A 57 -3.12 -0.66 14.10
CA GLN A 57 -3.88 -1.82 13.62
C GLN A 57 -3.50 -3.08 14.38
N TRP A 58 -2.20 -3.39 14.48
CA TRP A 58 -1.71 -4.54 15.25
C TRP A 58 -2.17 -4.51 16.72
N ASP A 59 -2.04 -3.36 17.38
CA ASP A 59 -2.47 -3.22 18.77
C ASP A 59 -3.98 -3.41 18.93
N SER A 60 -4.77 -2.96 17.92
CA SER A 60 -6.23 -3.15 17.88
C SER A 60 -6.63 -4.63 17.80
N GLU A 61 -5.81 -5.49 17.23
CA GLU A 61 -6.10 -6.92 17.06
C GLU A 61 -5.68 -7.74 18.28
N ILE A 62 -4.60 -7.36 18.96
CA ILE A 62 -3.95 -8.20 19.98
C ILE A 62 -4.17 -7.72 21.42
N THR A 63 -3.96 -6.44 21.68
CA THR A 63 -3.76 -5.94 23.06
C THR A 63 -4.89 -5.03 23.54
N LEU A 64 -5.53 -4.31 22.62
CA LEU A 64 -6.49 -3.25 22.96
C LEU A 64 -7.74 -3.80 23.69
N PRO A 65 -8.10 -3.23 24.87
CA PRO A 65 -9.36 -3.54 25.55
C PRO A 65 -10.59 -3.18 24.70
N GLU A 66 -11.72 -3.85 24.97
CA GLU A 66 -12.94 -3.67 24.20
C GLU A 66 -13.44 -2.22 24.22
N GLU A 67 -13.30 -1.55 25.37
CA GLU A 67 -13.72 -0.17 25.59
C GLU A 67 -12.92 0.84 24.75
N GLY A 68 -11.68 0.49 24.37
CA GLY A 68 -10.80 1.34 23.56
C GLY A 68 -11.03 1.24 22.05
N ARG A 69 -11.80 0.24 21.58
CA ARG A 69 -11.94 -0.04 20.15
C ARG A 69 -12.59 1.09 19.36
N ALA A 70 -13.57 1.78 19.95
CA ALA A 70 -14.24 2.89 19.28
C ALA A 70 -13.28 4.05 18.99
N GLU A 71 -12.47 4.44 19.99
CA GLU A 71 -11.47 5.49 19.84
C GLU A 71 -10.36 5.07 18.87
N ARG A 72 -9.87 3.83 18.97
CA ARG A 72 -8.88 3.29 18.03
C ARG A 72 -9.38 3.33 16.58
N GLY A 73 -10.65 3.01 16.34
CA GLY A 73 -11.25 3.12 15.01
C GLY A 73 -11.16 4.54 14.45
N LEU A 74 -11.41 5.57 15.28
CA LEU A 74 -11.29 6.98 14.87
C LEU A 74 -9.83 7.36 14.56
N GLN A 75 -8.88 6.90 15.37
CA GLN A 75 -7.45 7.13 15.14
C GLN A 75 -6.98 6.51 13.81
N ILE A 76 -7.37 5.26 13.54
CA ILE A 76 -7.07 4.54 12.29
C ILE A 76 -7.70 5.25 11.09
N GLY A 77 -8.97 5.66 11.19
CA GLY A 77 -9.67 6.40 10.15
C GLY A 77 -8.97 7.71 9.80
N LEU A 78 -8.78 8.58 10.80
CA LEU A 78 -8.12 9.89 10.62
C LEU A 78 -6.73 9.74 10.01
N LEU A 79 -5.89 8.84 10.55
CA LEU A 79 -4.54 8.65 10.05
C LEU A 79 -4.52 8.08 8.63
N SER A 80 -5.44 7.17 8.30
CA SER A 80 -5.59 6.66 6.92
C SER A 80 -5.93 7.77 5.94
N GLY A 81 -6.87 8.65 6.29
CA GLY A 81 -7.25 9.80 5.48
C GLY A 81 -6.11 10.80 5.28
N LEU A 82 -5.38 11.13 6.35
CA LEU A 82 -4.20 12.00 6.29
C LEU A 82 -3.09 11.42 5.40
N ILE A 83 -2.79 10.12 5.53
CA ILE A 83 -1.83 9.41 4.68
C ILE A 83 -2.28 9.49 3.21
N HIS A 84 -3.56 9.19 2.94
CA HIS A 84 -4.13 9.21 1.60
C HIS A 84 -4.01 10.59 0.97
N SER A 85 -4.47 11.62 1.68
CA SER A 85 -4.44 13.03 1.24
C SER A 85 -3.01 13.49 0.93
N LYS A 86 -2.05 13.13 1.79
CA LYS A 86 -0.64 13.51 1.61
C LYS A 86 0.01 12.77 0.44
N TYR A 87 -0.32 11.48 0.25
CA TYR A 87 0.22 10.67 -0.83
C TYR A 87 -0.39 11.04 -2.19
N THR A 88 -1.71 11.23 -2.25
CA THR A 88 -2.43 11.54 -3.50
C THR A 88 -2.47 13.03 -3.84
N GLY A 89 -2.04 13.89 -2.92
CA GLY A 89 -2.08 15.34 -3.05
C GLY A 89 -1.17 15.89 -4.15
N GLU A 90 -1.59 17.02 -4.71
CA GLU A 90 -0.89 17.72 -5.81
C GLU A 90 0.58 18.04 -5.52
N ASN A 91 0.91 18.36 -4.26
CA ASN A 91 2.29 18.66 -3.86
C ASN A 91 3.21 17.45 -4.04
N PHE A 92 2.78 16.27 -3.55
CA PHE A 92 3.57 15.05 -3.68
C PHE A 92 3.67 14.59 -5.15
N TYR A 93 2.56 14.67 -5.89
CA TYR A 93 2.52 14.33 -7.31
C TYR A 93 3.50 15.19 -8.14
N LYS A 94 3.46 16.51 -7.98
CA LYS A 94 4.35 17.44 -8.68
C LYS A 94 5.81 17.23 -8.29
N LEU A 95 6.07 16.94 -7.02
CA LEU A 95 7.42 16.67 -6.54
C LEU A 95 7.98 15.39 -7.14
N ALA A 96 7.20 14.30 -7.14
CA ALA A 96 7.57 13.04 -7.80
C ALA A 96 7.79 13.22 -9.31
N ALA A 97 6.98 14.03 -9.99
CA ALA A 97 7.13 14.31 -11.41
C ALA A 97 8.44 15.04 -11.73
N LYS A 98 8.78 16.07 -10.94
CA LYS A 98 10.07 16.77 -11.07
C LYS A 98 11.25 15.86 -10.77
N ALA A 99 11.15 15.01 -9.75
CA ALA A 99 12.18 14.03 -9.42
C ALA A 99 12.41 13.02 -10.56
N ARG A 100 11.34 12.59 -11.23
CA ARG A 100 11.42 11.72 -12.41
C ARG A 100 12.14 12.41 -13.58
N GLU A 101 11.75 13.65 -13.89
CA GLU A 101 12.38 14.45 -14.94
C GLU A 101 13.87 14.70 -14.65
N GLU A 102 14.21 15.06 -13.40
CA GLU A 102 15.60 15.26 -12.96
C GLU A 102 16.45 13.99 -13.13
N ASN A 103 15.86 12.82 -12.86
CA ASN A 103 16.53 11.53 -13.07
C ASN A 103 16.81 11.23 -14.55
N GLU A 104 15.96 11.67 -15.48
CA GLU A 104 16.18 11.49 -16.93
C GLU A 104 17.28 12.41 -17.47
N GLN A 105 17.44 13.60 -16.88
CA GLN A 105 18.41 14.60 -17.33
C GLN A 105 19.87 14.27 -16.95
N LYS A 106 20.09 13.42 -15.94
CA LYS A 106 21.43 13.11 -15.41
C LYS A 106 21.73 11.62 -15.45
N ILE A 107 22.84 11.25 -16.10
CA ILE A 107 23.34 9.87 -16.09
C ILE A 107 24.20 9.67 -14.84
N LEU A 108 23.58 9.12 -13.79
CA LEU A 108 24.23 8.82 -12.52
C LEU A 108 24.04 7.35 -12.16
N PRO A 109 24.93 6.75 -11.34
CA PRO A 109 24.71 5.41 -10.81
C PRO A 109 23.30 5.24 -10.21
N GLY A 110 22.67 4.10 -10.48
CA GLY A 110 21.31 3.81 -10.01
C GLY A 110 20.17 4.46 -10.82
N GLN A 111 20.45 5.09 -11.97
CA GLN A 111 19.42 5.77 -12.79
C GLN A 111 18.28 4.83 -13.21
N GLU A 112 18.60 3.62 -13.66
CA GLU A 112 17.60 2.64 -14.12
C GLU A 112 16.74 2.14 -12.96
N GLN A 113 17.35 1.88 -11.80
CA GLN A 113 16.61 1.51 -10.59
C GLN A 113 15.64 2.63 -10.16
N ARG A 114 16.05 3.91 -10.20
CA ARG A 114 15.15 5.05 -9.95
C ARG A 114 14.02 5.12 -10.98
N LYS A 115 14.30 4.80 -12.25
CA LYS A 115 13.28 4.77 -13.30
C LYS A 115 12.21 3.71 -13.00
N ILE A 116 12.61 2.50 -12.62
CA ILE A 116 11.69 1.43 -12.19
C ILE A 116 10.88 1.86 -10.95
N GLU A 117 11.52 2.52 -9.97
CA GLU A 117 10.83 3.09 -8.81
C GLU A 117 9.72 4.05 -9.26
N PHE A 118 10.02 4.99 -10.14
CA PHE A 118 9.04 5.96 -10.63
C PHE A 118 7.92 5.31 -11.44
N GLU A 119 8.22 4.30 -12.26
CA GLU A 119 7.20 3.57 -13.01
C GLU A 119 6.16 2.94 -12.05
N ARG A 120 6.62 2.22 -11.02
CA ARG A 120 5.75 1.64 -9.99
C ARG A 120 5.03 2.71 -9.17
N LEU A 121 5.75 3.74 -8.74
CA LEU A 121 5.18 4.85 -7.96
C LEU A 121 4.01 5.50 -8.71
N PHE A 122 4.18 5.81 -10.00
CA PHE A 122 3.14 6.50 -10.76
C PHE A 122 1.95 5.58 -11.05
N GLN A 123 2.15 4.26 -11.22
CA GLN A 123 1.06 3.30 -11.30
C GLN A 123 0.20 3.34 -10.02
N ASP A 124 0.84 3.18 -8.85
CA ASP A 124 0.17 3.19 -7.55
C ASP A 124 -0.49 4.55 -7.25
N LEU A 125 0.23 5.64 -7.52
CA LEU A 125 -0.22 6.99 -7.23
C LEU A 125 -1.42 7.39 -8.08
N ASN A 126 -1.38 7.10 -9.40
CA ASN A 126 -2.50 7.39 -10.29
C ASN A 126 -3.74 6.60 -9.88
N ARG A 127 -3.57 5.31 -9.54
CA ARG A 127 -4.67 4.46 -9.06
C ARG A 127 -5.24 4.96 -7.75
N SER A 128 -4.39 5.30 -6.79
CA SER A 128 -4.79 5.81 -5.47
C SER A 128 -5.59 7.12 -5.59
N ARG A 129 -5.20 8.01 -6.51
CA ARG A 129 -5.90 9.28 -6.77
C ARG A 129 -7.34 9.13 -7.28
N LEU A 130 -7.75 7.94 -7.71
CA LEU A 130 -9.13 7.66 -8.11
C LEU A 130 -10.08 7.53 -6.91
N LEU A 131 -9.53 7.31 -5.69
CA LEU A 131 -10.32 7.23 -4.48
C LEU A 131 -10.39 8.57 -3.75
N SER A 132 -11.58 8.90 -3.23
CA SER A 132 -11.71 10.05 -2.33
C SER A 132 -11.15 9.73 -0.95
N GLN A 133 -10.75 10.76 -0.22
CA GLN A 133 -10.26 10.62 1.16
C GLN A 133 -11.34 10.00 2.05
N GLU A 134 -12.58 10.44 1.92
CA GLU A 134 -13.72 9.98 2.72
C GLU A 134 -13.97 8.48 2.52
N LEU A 135 -13.86 7.98 1.28
CA LEU A 135 -14.01 6.56 0.98
C LEU A 135 -12.92 5.72 1.65
N VAL A 136 -11.67 6.20 1.63
CA VAL A 136 -10.54 5.52 2.30
C VAL A 136 -10.71 5.53 3.81
N GLU A 137 -11.11 6.65 4.40
CA GLU A 137 -11.39 6.76 5.84
C GLU A 137 -12.52 5.81 6.26
N GLU A 138 -13.65 5.82 5.56
CA GLU A 138 -14.81 4.97 5.86
C GLU A 138 -14.44 3.49 5.76
N PHE A 139 -13.68 3.10 4.74
CA PHE A 139 -13.22 1.72 4.56
C PHE A 139 -12.28 1.29 5.69
N SER A 140 -11.31 2.13 6.06
CA SER A 140 -10.38 1.84 7.17
C SER A 140 -11.09 1.72 8.52
N ILE A 141 -12.05 2.60 8.82
CA ILE A 141 -12.85 2.52 10.05
C ILE A 141 -13.69 1.24 10.06
N THR A 142 -14.32 0.92 8.94
CA THR A 142 -15.22 -0.24 8.82
C THR A 142 -14.45 -1.54 8.99
N THR A 143 -13.32 -1.70 8.30
CA THR A 143 -12.50 -2.91 8.38
C THR A 143 -11.83 -3.09 9.74
N SER A 144 -11.39 -2.00 10.39
CA SER A 144 -10.89 -2.04 11.77
C SER A 144 -11.95 -2.55 12.75
N LYS A 145 -13.20 -2.09 12.65
CA LYS A 145 -14.33 -2.58 13.47
C LYS A 145 -14.69 -4.02 13.15
N ALA A 146 -14.58 -4.42 11.87
CA ALA A 146 -14.97 -5.75 11.42
C ALA A 146 -14.13 -6.86 12.04
N HIS A 147 -12.85 -6.61 12.34
CA HIS A 147 -11.97 -7.60 12.94
C HIS A 147 -12.51 -8.11 14.30
N SER A 148 -12.89 -7.21 15.22
CA SER A 148 -13.38 -7.62 16.54
C SER A 148 -14.75 -8.32 16.47
N ILE A 149 -15.64 -7.81 15.63
CA ILE A 149 -16.96 -8.41 15.40
C ILE A 149 -16.80 -9.82 14.82
N TRP A 150 -15.92 -9.98 13.82
CA TRP A 150 -15.60 -11.27 13.23
C TRP A 150 -15.00 -12.24 14.25
N ALA A 151 -14.03 -11.80 15.05
CA ALA A 151 -13.37 -12.66 16.03
C ALA A 151 -14.37 -13.22 17.05
N LYS A 152 -15.30 -12.37 17.53
CA LYS A 152 -16.38 -12.79 18.43
C LYS A 152 -17.39 -13.71 17.73
N ALA A 153 -17.91 -13.29 16.57
CA ALA A 153 -18.88 -14.05 15.79
C ALA A 153 -18.34 -15.44 15.42
N ARG A 154 -17.07 -15.54 15.03
CA ARG A 154 -16.41 -16.81 14.71
C ARG A 154 -16.29 -17.71 15.95
N LYS A 155 -15.92 -17.15 17.10
CA LYS A 155 -15.80 -17.89 18.37
C LYS A 155 -17.16 -18.44 18.83
N GLU A 156 -18.21 -17.66 18.66
CA GLU A 156 -19.58 -18.01 19.09
C GLU A 156 -20.36 -18.76 18.01
N ASN A 157 -19.79 -18.91 16.80
CA ASN A 157 -20.45 -19.48 15.63
C ASN A 157 -21.76 -18.75 15.25
N ARG A 158 -21.71 -17.41 15.26
CA ARG A 158 -22.86 -16.51 15.02
C ARG A 158 -22.62 -15.61 13.83
N PHE A 159 -22.81 -16.14 12.62
CA PHE A 159 -22.61 -15.39 11.37
C PHE A 159 -23.53 -14.16 11.29
N GLU A 160 -24.73 -14.25 11.85
CA GLU A 160 -25.70 -13.16 11.87
C GLU A 160 -25.17 -11.88 12.55
N ASP A 161 -24.23 -12.01 13.49
CA ASP A 161 -23.60 -10.87 14.15
C ASP A 161 -22.55 -10.19 13.24
N PHE A 162 -21.92 -10.93 12.32
CA PHE A 162 -20.92 -10.42 11.38
C PHE A 162 -21.51 -9.96 10.04
N ALA A 163 -22.62 -10.54 9.61
CA ALA A 163 -23.24 -10.28 8.32
C ALA A 163 -23.49 -8.79 8.01
N PRO A 164 -23.93 -7.93 8.97
CA PRO A 164 -24.15 -6.51 8.69
C PRO A 164 -22.86 -5.76 8.33
N ILE A 165 -21.77 -5.98 9.06
CA ILE A 165 -20.51 -5.27 8.79
C ILE A 165 -19.81 -5.83 7.55
N LEU A 166 -19.91 -7.13 7.30
CA LEU A 166 -19.44 -7.74 6.05
C LEU A 166 -20.17 -7.14 4.84
N SER A 167 -21.49 -6.97 4.92
CA SER A 167 -22.27 -6.36 3.84
C SER A 167 -21.80 -4.93 3.54
N LYS A 168 -21.47 -4.16 4.58
CA LYS A 168 -20.90 -2.82 4.43
C LYS A 168 -19.52 -2.84 3.77
N ILE A 169 -18.65 -3.78 4.14
CA ILE A 169 -17.35 -3.95 3.47
C ILE A 169 -17.53 -4.24 1.99
N ILE A 170 -18.43 -5.16 1.63
CA ILE A 170 -18.73 -5.51 0.24
C ILE A 170 -19.24 -4.28 -0.54
N GLU A 171 -20.13 -3.48 0.06
CA GLU A 171 -20.62 -2.23 -0.55
C GLU A 171 -19.46 -1.25 -0.83
N LEU A 172 -18.57 -1.03 0.14
CA LEU A 172 -17.43 -0.13 -0.01
C LEU A 172 -16.41 -0.65 -1.03
N SER A 173 -16.13 -1.95 -1.04
CA SER A 173 -15.25 -2.57 -2.04
C SER A 173 -15.81 -2.44 -3.45
N LYS A 174 -17.14 -2.58 -3.64
CA LYS A 174 -17.78 -2.30 -4.92
C LYS A 174 -17.60 -0.83 -5.33
N LYS A 175 -17.79 0.11 -4.41
CA LYS A 175 -17.53 1.55 -4.69
C LYS A 175 -16.08 1.80 -5.12
N GLN A 176 -15.10 1.16 -4.46
CA GLN A 176 -13.70 1.25 -4.88
C GLN A 176 -13.50 0.70 -6.30
N ALA A 177 -14.10 -0.44 -6.63
CA ALA A 177 -14.02 -1.01 -7.98
C ALA A 177 -14.59 -0.06 -9.04
N GLU A 178 -15.74 0.58 -8.76
CA GLU A 178 -16.32 1.60 -9.66
C GLU A 178 -15.39 2.81 -9.84
N CYS A 179 -14.74 3.28 -8.77
CA CYS A 179 -13.77 4.37 -8.86
C CYS A 179 -12.54 3.99 -9.70
N TYR A 180 -12.04 2.76 -9.55
CA TYR A 180 -10.90 2.27 -10.33
C TYR A 180 -11.23 2.06 -11.80
N GLY A 181 -12.46 1.65 -12.09
CA GLY A 181 -12.88 1.20 -13.41
C GLY A 181 -12.34 -0.19 -13.76
N TYR A 182 -13.07 -0.88 -14.62
CA TYR A 182 -12.75 -2.24 -15.06
C TYR A 182 -13.26 -2.46 -16.49
N GLN A 183 -12.65 -3.41 -17.20
CA GLN A 183 -13.05 -3.75 -18.57
C GLN A 183 -14.11 -4.86 -18.61
N THR A 184 -14.00 -5.86 -17.72
CA THR A 184 -14.88 -7.02 -17.76
C THR A 184 -15.78 -7.08 -16.54
N GLU A 185 -15.22 -7.12 -15.33
CA GLU A 185 -16.00 -7.18 -14.10
C GLU A 185 -15.34 -6.43 -12.93
N PRO A 186 -16.13 -6.03 -11.90
CA PRO A 186 -15.60 -5.28 -10.75
C PRO A 186 -14.46 -5.99 -10.01
N TYR A 187 -14.44 -7.33 -10.01
CA TYR A 187 -13.42 -8.09 -9.32
C TYR A 187 -12.02 -7.90 -9.92
N ASP A 188 -11.92 -7.74 -11.25
CA ASP A 188 -10.64 -7.43 -11.91
C ASP A 188 -10.02 -6.14 -11.35
N ALA A 189 -10.83 -5.10 -11.13
CA ALA A 189 -10.34 -3.87 -10.52
C ALA A 189 -9.85 -4.08 -9.08
N LEU A 190 -10.46 -4.98 -8.31
CA LEU A 190 -9.99 -5.25 -6.96
C LEU A 190 -8.74 -6.12 -6.95
N LEU A 191 -8.63 -7.05 -7.91
CA LEU A 191 -7.51 -7.97 -8.07
C LEU A 191 -6.21 -7.26 -8.44
N GLU A 192 -6.27 -6.21 -9.25
CA GLU A 192 -5.09 -5.41 -9.65
C GLU A 192 -4.23 -4.94 -8.47
N ASN A 193 -4.81 -4.74 -7.29
CA ASN A 193 -4.07 -4.34 -6.08
C ASN A 193 -3.23 -5.46 -5.46
N TYR A 194 -3.52 -6.71 -5.80
CA TYR A 194 -2.89 -7.90 -5.25
C TYR A 194 -2.02 -8.62 -6.29
N GLU A 195 -2.48 -8.68 -7.53
CA GLU A 195 -1.78 -9.31 -8.65
C GLU A 195 -1.97 -8.43 -9.91
N PRO A 196 -1.06 -7.47 -10.16
CA PRO A 196 -1.19 -6.54 -11.28
C PRO A 196 -1.26 -7.23 -12.64
N GLY A 197 -2.25 -6.86 -13.45
CA GLY A 197 -2.48 -7.42 -14.79
C GLY A 197 -3.25 -8.75 -14.81
N GLU A 198 -3.58 -9.32 -13.66
CA GLU A 198 -4.39 -10.54 -13.58
C GLU A 198 -5.89 -10.25 -13.71
N ARG A 199 -6.66 -11.26 -14.13
CA ARG A 199 -8.12 -11.18 -14.30
C ARG A 199 -8.82 -12.42 -13.76
N ALA A 200 -10.07 -12.27 -13.36
CA ALA A 200 -10.86 -13.39 -12.85
C ALA A 200 -10.95 -14.55 -13.87
N ALA A 201 -11.12 -14.23 -15.16
CA ALA A 201 -11.19 -15.22 -16.24
C ALA A 201 -9.93 -16.10 -16.38
N ASN A 202 -8.77 -15.63 -15.92
CA ASN A 202 -7.55 -16.44 -15.90
C ASN A 202 -7.50 -17.30 -14.63
N LEU A 203 -7.91 -16.75 -13.49
CA LEU A 203 -8.02 -17.50 -12.23
C LEU A 203 -9.01 -18.66 -12.35
N GLU A 204 -10.15 -18.47 -13.03
CA GLU A 204 -11.15 -19.53 -13.28
C GLU A 204 -10.51 -20.76 -13.93
N LYS A 205 -9.56 -20.58 -14.85
CA LYS A 205 -8.86 -21.69 -15.51
C LYS A 205 -8.00 -22.50 -14.55
N LEU A 206 -7.51 -21.90 -13.47
CA LEU A 206 -6.70 -22.57 -12.44
C LEU A 206 -7.57 -23.35 -11.46
N PHE A 207 -8.75 -22.85 -11.11
CA PHE A 207 -9.67 -23.48 -10.14
C PHE A 207 -10.57 -24.57 -10.74
N LEU A 208 -10.63 -24.66 -12.07
CA LEU A 208 -11.38 -25.70 -12.79
C LEU A 208 -10.55 -26.95 -13.13
N ILE A 209 -9.30 -27.01 -12.65
CA ILE A 209 -8.40 -28.18 -12.72
C ILE A 209 -8.50 -28.95 -11.41
#